data_AF-A0A7K4NYM8-F1
#
_entry.id   AF-A0A7K4NYM8-F1
#
_cell.length_a   1.000
_cell.length_b   1.000
_cell.length_c   1.000
_cell.angle_alpha   90.00
_cell.angle_beta   90.00
_cell.angle_gamma   90.00
#
_symmetry.space_group_name_H-M   'P 1'
#
loop_
_entity.id
_entity.type
_entity.pdbx_description
1 polymer ?
#
loop_
_entity_poly.entity_id
_entity_poly.type
_entity_poly.pdbx_seq_one_letter_code
_entity_poly.pdbx_strand_id
1 'polypeptide(L)' 'GSSNRIAGVCNPAGNVVGMMPHPERAVESEINPVDNKPSSLIFESLMVKMGVVN' A
#
# COMPACT_ATOMS: atom_id res chain seq x y z
N GLY A 1 -2.94 10.63 18.27
CA GLY A 1 -1.97 9.82 17.51
C GLY A 1 -2.14 8.37 17.88
N SER A 2 -1.91 7.45 16.95
CA SER A 2 -1.96 6.01 17.23
C SER A 2 -0.83 5.58 18.17
N SER A 3 -1.09 4.61 19.04
CA SER A 3 -0.04 4.01 19.87
C SER A 3 1.02 3.39 18.95
N ASN A 4 2.30 3.56 19.31
CA ASN A 4 3.45 3.10 18.50
C ASN A 4 3.46 3.61 17.04
N ARG A 5 2.69 4.66 16.71
CA ARG A 5 2.52 5.18 15.34
C ARG A 5 1.98 4.11 14.36
N ILE A 6 1.17 3.17 14.85
CA ILE A 6 0.58 2.12 14.00
C ILE A 6 -0.45 2.76 13.05
N ALA A 7 -0.18 2.68 11.75
CA ALA A 7 -1.06 3.18 10.69
C ALA A 7 -1.69 2.06 9.84
N GLY A 8 -1.31 0.80 10.06
CA GLY A 8 -1.91 -0.36 9.40
C GLY A 8 -1.65 -1.65 10.17
N VAL A 9 -2.51 -2.64 9.94
CA VAL A 9 -2.48 -3.98 10.57
C VAL A 9 -2.88 -5.04 9.56
N CYS A 10 -2.44 -6.27 9.76
CA CYS A 10 -2.87 -7.43 8.97
C CYS A 10 -3.49 -8.50 9.86
N ASN A 11 -4.30 -9.37 9.27
CA ASN A 11 -4.78 -10.57 9.94
C ASN A 11 -3.65 -11.61 10.10
N PRO A 12 -3.79 -12.62 10.98
CA PRO A 12 -2.74 -13.61 11.20
C PRO A 12 -2.34 -14.42 9.96
N ALA A 13 -3.28 -14.60 9.02
CA ALA A 13 -3.03 -15.28 7.75
C ALA A 13 -2.26 -14.41 6.73
N GLY A 14 -2.08 -13.10 7.01
CA GLY A 14 -1.37 -12.16 6.15
C GLY A 14 -2.04 -11.87 4.80
N ASN A 15 -3.32 -12.20 4.64
CA ASN A 15 -4.07 -12.02 3.39
C ASN A 15 -5.14 -10.91 3.46
N VAL A 16 -5.32 -10.28 4.62
CA VAL A 16 -6.17 -9.09 4.79
C VAL A 16 -5.35 -8.02 5.49
N VAL A 17 -5.32 -6.82 4.90
CA VAL A 17 -4.66 -5.64 5.46
C VAL A 17 -5.67 -4.51 5.62
N GLY A 18 -5.63 -3.83 6.76
CA GLY A 18 -6.35 -2.58 7.00
C GLY A 18 -5.37 -1.47 7.32
N MET A 19 -5.53 -0.29 6.70
CA MET A 19 -4.66 0.84 6.94
C MET A 19 -5.42 2.16 6.92
N MET A 20 -4.90 3.14 7.65
CA MET A 20 -5.36 4.52 7.61
C MET A 20 -4.89 5.27 6.35
N PRO A 21 -3.58 5.26 5.95
CA PRO A 21 -3.16 5.94 4.74
C PRO A 21 -3.93 5.44 3.51
N HIS A 22 -4.12 6.34 2.55
CA HIS A 22 -4.83 6.06 1.30
C HIS A 22 -3.80 5.99 0.16
N PRO A 23 -3.03 4.89 0.03
CA PRO A 23 -1.98 4.76 -0.98
C PRO A 23 -2.52 4.92 -2.40
N GLU A 24 -3.77 4.54 -2.67
CA GLU A 24 -4.44 4.69 -3.95
C GLU A 24 -4.54 6.15 -4.42
N ARG A 25 -4.56 7.11 -3.49
CA ARG A 25 -4.58 8.54 -3.80
C ARG A 25 -3.20 9.13 -4.05
N ALA A 26 -2.16 8.31 -3.93
CA ALA A 26 -0.78 8.75 -3.96
C ALA A 26 0.06 7.96 -4.97
N VAL A 27 -0.53 7.08 -5.79
CA VAL A 27 0.22 6.24 -6.77
C VAL A 27 0.59 6.96 -8.07
N GLU A 28 -0.11 8.05 -8.40
CA GLU A 28 0.11 8.80 -9.63
C GLU A 28 1.11 9.93 -9.40
N SER A 29 2.04 10.10 -10.35
CA SER A 29 3.06 11.15 -10.27
C SER A 29 2.48 12.56 -10.38
N GLU A 30 1.32 12.67 -11.02
CA GLU A 30 0.55 13.88 -11.21
C GLU A 30 -0.06 14.37 -9.89
N ILE A 31 -0.39 13.45 -8.98
CA ILE A 31 -0.97 13.75 -7.66
C ILE A 31 0.13 13.79 -6.59
N ASN A 32 1.12 12.91 -6.67
CA ASN A 32 2.23 12.80 -5.74
C ASN A 32 3.57 12.67 -6.48
N PRO A 33 4.16 13.80 -6.96
CA PRO A 33 5.36 13.75 -7.79
C PRO A 33 6.62 13.25 -7.06
N VAL A 34 6.62 13.28 -5.73
CA VAL A 34 7.80 12.93 -4.91
C VAL A 34 7.76 11.47 -4.46
N ASP A 35 6.62 10.98 -3.97
CA ASP A 35 6.51 9.67 -3.31
C ASP A 35 5.50 8.72 -3.99
N ASN A 36 5.24 8.89 -5.29
CA ASN A 36 4.28 8.02 -6.00
C ASN A 36 4.67 6.55 -6.00
N LYS A 37 5.95 6.27 -6.27
CA LYS A 37 6.48 4.91 -6.35
C LYS A 37 6.37 4.14 -5.02
N PRO A 38 6.78 4.68 -3.86
CA PRO A 38 6.51 4.04 -2.57
C PRO A 38 5.03 3.68 -2.36
N SER A 39 4.10 4.49 -2.87
CA SER A 39 2.66 4.27 -2.72
C SER A 39 2.13 3.18 -3.66
N SER A 40 2.69 3.03 -4.87
CA SER A 40 2.30 2.00 -5.84
C SER A 40 2.74 0.59 -5.43
N LEU A 41 3.81 0.46 -4.65
CA LEU A 41 4.40 -0.82 -4.25
C LEU A 41 3.41 -1.79 -3.62
N ILE A 42 2.42 -1.31 -2.86
CA ILE A 42 1.42 -2.20 -2.25
C ILE A 42 0.58 -2.93 -3.32
N PHE A 43 0.22 -2.22 -4.39
CA PHE A 43 -0.55 -2.77 -5.50
C PHE A 43 0.33 -3.64 -6.39
N GLU A 44 1.58 -3.22 -6.67
CA GLU A 44 2.55 -4.03 -7.40
C GLU A 44 2.82 -5.37 -6.70
N SER A 45 2.98 -5.35 -5.37
CA SER A 45 3.17 -6.58 -4.58
C SER A 45 1.98 -7.53 -4.68
N LEU A 46 0.76 -6.98 -4.76
CA LEU A 46 -0.46 -7.76 -4.97
C LEU A 46 -0.48 -8.39 -6.37
N MET A 47 -0.11 -7.64 -7.41
CA MET A 47 -0.04 -8.17 -8.78
C MET A 47 0.94 -9.34 -8.89
N VAL A 48 2.13 -9.19 -8.30
CA VAL A 48 3.13 -10.26 -8.21
C VAL A 48 2.55 -11.48 -7.48
N LYS A 49 1.85 -11.26 -6.35
CA LYS A 49 1.24 -12.35 -5.58
C LYS A 49 0.14 -13.08 -6.35
N MET A 50 -0.59 -12.36 -7.20
CA MET A 50 -1.65 -12.89 -8.06
C MET A 50 -1.09 -13.57 -9.33
N GLY A 51 0.23 -13.57 -9.53
CA GLY A 51 0.86 -14.15 -10.71
C GLY A 51 0.64 -13.34 -11.99
N VAL A 52 0.21 -12.07 -11.86
CA VAL A 52 0.14 -11.16 -13.00
C VAL A 52 1.53 -10.59 -13.23
N VAL A 53 2.13 -10.98 -14.34
CA VAL A 53 3.46 -10.52 -14.76
C VAL A 53 3.25 -9.52 -15.89
N ASN A 54 3.77 -8.29 -15.72
CA ASN A 54 3.90 -7.33 -16.81
C ASN A 54 5.07 -7.71 -17.71
#